data_AF-A0A842XII7-F1
#
_entry.id   AF-A0A842XII7-F1
#
_cell.length_a   1.000
_cell.length_b   1.000
_cell.length_c   1.000
_cell.angle_alpha   90.00
_cell.angle_beta   90.00
_cell.angle_gamma   90.00
#
_symmetry.space_group_name_H-M   'P 1'
#
loop_
_entity.id
_entity.type
_entity.pdbx_description
1 polymer ?
#
loop_
_entity_poly.entity_id
_entity_poly.type
_entity_poly.pdbx_seq_one_letter_code
_entity_poly.pdbx_strand_id
1 'polypeptide(L)'
;MDMERQSLSSSGKRNLIEGLDDKSKAILWYLYQKRHADIEELSEAVCASHYEVLSRFKEVIIPESERIIGKPIVKFEESKIDRESGEKVLFSWWITDDMPVITNNVELFDERDRIVIIADLQGVRLPNHIDVFANYKNGVLEVVIKKEGDYEGQKR
;
A
#
# COMPACT_ATOMS: atom_id res chain seq x y z
N MET A 1 19.04 23.90 32.27
CA MET A 1 17.85 23.19 32.79
C MET A 1 16.82 23.24 31.67
N ASP A 2 16.96 22.28 30.76
CA ASP A 2 16.00 21.97 29.72
C ASP A 2 14.86 21.16 30.34
N MET A 3 13.63 21.62 30.15
CA MET A 3 12.43 20.80 29.96
C MET A 3 11.22 21.71 30.13
N GLU A 4 10.67 22.15 29.00
CA GLU A 4 9.22 22.22 28.78
C GLU A 4 8.98 22.58 27.31
N ARG A 5 9.07 21.56 26.45
CA ARG A 5 8.45 21.57 25.12
C ARG A 5 7.57 20.34 25.01
N GLN A 6 6.37 20.44 25.56
CA GLN A 6 5.23 19.66 25.10
C GLN A 6 4.12 20.65 24.73
N SER A 7 3.79 20.73 23.45
CA SER A 7 2.50 20.22 22.97
C SER A 7 2.27 20.63 21.51
N LEU A 8 1.70 19.68 20.75
CA LEU A 8 0.83 19.88 19.58
C LEU A 8 1.47 20.23 18.23
N SER A 9 1.84 19.19 17.49
CA SER A 9 1.33 19.02 16.12
C SER A 9 1.34 17.53 15.76
N SER A 10 0.41 16.78 16.35
CA SER A 10 -0.17 15.60 15.71
C SER A 10 -1.04 16.09 14.55
N SER A 11 -0.40 16.65 13.53
CA SER A 11 -1.05 17.01 12.27
C SER A 11 -1.55 15.72 11.65
N GLY A 12 -2.88 15.58 11.55
CA GLY A 12 -3.56 14.41 11.02
C GLY A 12 -2.91 13.95 9.72
N LYS A 13 -2.25 12.79 9.77
CA LYS A 13 -1.76 12.11 8.57
C LYS A 13 -2.99 11.63 7.81
N ARG A 14 -3.55 12.49 6.97
CA ARG A 14 -4.63 12.12 6.04
C ARG A 14 -4.14 10.94 5.23
N ASN A 15 -4.82 9.81 5.35
CA ASN A 15 -4.48 8.62 4.60
C ASN A 15 -4.85 8.86 3.14
N LEU A 16 -3.93 8.62 2.21
CA LEU A 16 -4.19 8.73 0.77
C LEU A 16 -5.41 7.93 0.36
N ILE A 17 -5.57 6.72 0.89
CA ILE A 17 -6.65 5.79 0.54
C ILE A 17 -8.03 6.33 0.94
N GLU A 18 -8.12 7.15 1.99
CA GLU A 18 -9.39 7.74 2.43
C GLU A 18 -9.94 8.77 1.43
N GLY A 19 -9.07 9.41 0.64
CA GLY A 19 -9.45 10.41 -0.37
C GLY A 19 -9.83 9.84 -1.73
N LEU A 20 -9.66 8.53 -1.95
CA LEU A 20 -9.86 7.90 -3.25
C LEU A 20 -11.21 7.20 -3.35
N ASP A 21 -11.86 7.29 -4.51
CA ASP A 21 -13.01 6.45 -4.85
C ASP A 21 -12.58 5.00 -5.09
N ASP A 22 -13.54 4.07 -5.01
CA ASP A 22 -13.25 2.63 -5.07
C ASP A 22 -12.57 2.19 -6.37
N LYS A 23 -12.89 2.84 -7.50
CA LYS A 23 -12.22 2.55 -8.76
C LYS A 23 -10.79 3.11 -8.79
N SER A 24 -10.56 4.29 -8.21
CA SER A 24 -9.19 4.82 -8.06
C SER A 24 -8.33 3.93 -7.16
N LYS A 25 -8.90 3.36 -6.10
CA LYS A 25 -8.25 2.33 -5.27
C LYS A 25 -7.95 1.06 -6.06
N ALA A 26 -8.91 0.57 -6.86
CA ALA A 26 -8.73 -0.62 -7.68
C ALA A 26 -7.62 -0.45 -8.74
N ILE A 27 -7.52 0.71 -9.37
CA ILE A 27 -6.43 1.05 -10.31
C ILE A 27 -5.07 0.98 -9.59
N LEU A 28 -4.95 1.62 -8.43
CA LEU A 28 -3.72 1.59 -7.65
C LEU A 28 -3.36 0.20 -7.16
N TRP A 29 -4.35 -0.58 -6.76
CA TRP A 29 -4.14 -1.97 -6.33
C TRP A 29 -3.60 -2.83 -7.46
N TYR A 30 -4.16 -2.72 -8.65
CA TYR A 30 -3.66 -3.45 -9.82
C TYR A 30 -2.21 -3.08 -10.14
N LEU A 31 -1.90 -1.77 -10.16
CA LEU A 31 -0.53 -1.29 -10.36
C LEU A 31 0.42 -1.75 -9.24
N TYR A 32 -0.06 -1.89 -8.01
CA TYR A 32 0.75 -2.40 -6.90
C TYR A 32 1.11 -3.87 -7.11
N GLN A 33 0.16 -4.68 -7.52
CA GLN A 33 0.38 -6.11 -7.79
C GLN A 33 1.27 -6.35 -9.02
N LYS A 34 1.12 -5.54 -10.07
CA LYS A 34 1.79 -5.73 -11.36
C LYS A 34 3.02 -4.85 -11.57
N ARG A 35 3.29 -3.90 -10.67
CA ARG A 35 4.28 -2.80 -10.76
C ARG A 35 4.03 -1.79 -11.88
N HIS A 36 3.56 -2.27 -13.02
CA HIS A 36 3.15 -1.47 -14.16
C HIS A 36 1.94 -2.08 -14.86
N ALA A 37 1.26 -1.26 -15.65
CA ALA A 37 0.21 -1.72 -16.55
C ALA A 37 0.01 -0.70 -17.68
N ASP A 38 -0.32 -1.17 -18.87
CA ASP A 38 -0.82 -0.29 -19.93
C ASP A 38 -2.29 0.12 -19.69
N ILE A 39 -2.83 0.96 -20.56
CA ILE A 39 -4.21 1.47 -20.40
C ILE A 39 -5.28 0.40 -20.65
N GLU A 40 -5.00 -0.58 -21.50
CA GLU A 40 -5.90 -1.67 -21.83
C GLU A 40 -6.00 -2.60 -20.61
N GLU A 41 -4.85 -3.02 -20.06
CA GLU A 41 -4.77 -3.87 -18.87
C GLU A 41 -5.52 -3.25 -17.68
N LEU A 42 -5.36 -1.95 -17.44
CA LEU A 42 -6.05 -1.23 -16.37
C LEU A 42 -7.57 -1.14 -16.62
N SER A 43 -7.96 -0.88 -17.86
CA SER A 43 -9.36 -0.80 -18.29
C SER A 43 -10.08 -2.12 -18.05
N GLU A 44 -9.48 -3.23 -18.48
CA GLU A 44 -9.97 -4.58 -18.25
C GLU A 44 -10.02 -4.91 -16.75
N ALA A 45 -8.96 -4.60 -16.00
CA ALA A 45 -8.85 -4.95 -14.59
C ALA A 45 -9.93 -4.30 -13.70
N VAL A 46 -10.35 -3.07 -14.04
CA VAL A 46 -11.31 -2.30 -13.24
C VAL A 46 -12.67 -2.12 -13.91
N CYS A 47 -12.91 -2.85 -15.01
CA CYS A 47 -14.12 -2.77 -15.82
C CYS A 47 -14.53 -1.30 -16.10
N ALA A 48 -13.60 -0.52 -16.64
CA ALA A 48 -13.76 0.92 -16.88
C ALA A 48 -13.25 1.29 -18.27
N SER A 49 -13.78 2.36 -18.87
CA SER A 49 -13.25 2.82 -20.17
C SER A 49 -11.84 3.41 -20.04
N HIS A 50 -11.07 3.45 -21.15
CA HIS A 50 -9.75 4.08 -21.17
C HIS A 50 -9.80 5.53 -20.69
N TYR A 51 -10.82 6.26 -21.14
CA TYR A 51 -11.06 7.64 -20.72
C TYR A 51 -11.27 7.73 -19.20
N GLU A 52 -12.07 6.82 -18.64
CA GLU A 52 -12.38 6.80 -17.22
C GLU A 52 -11.15 6.50 -16.35
N VAL A 53 -10.29 5.57 -16.77
CA VAL A 53 -9.00 5.30 -16.12
C VAL A 53 -8.08 6.52 -16.18
N LEU A 54 -7.96 7.14 -17.36
CA LEU A 54 -7.14 8.35 -17.54
C LEU A 54 -7.65 9.54 -16.72
N SER A 55 -8.97 9.73 -16.64
CA SER A 55 -9.59 10.78 -15.81
C SER A 55 -9.24 10.57 -14.35
N ARG A 56 -9.32 9.33 -13.85
CA ARG A 56 -8.93 9.03 -12.47
C ARG A 56 -7.47 9.30 -12.18
N PHE A 57 -6.57 8.97 -13.09
CA PHE A 57 -5.17 9.37 -12.92
C PHE A 57 -5.02 10.88 -12.79
N LYS A 58 -5.61 11.64 -13.73
CA LYS A 58 -5.42 13.10 -13.83
C LYS A 58 -6.16 13.91 -12.78
N GLU A 59 -7.33 13.45 -12.35
CA GLU A 59 -8.28 14.23 -11.55
C GLU A 59 -8.33 13.77 -10.10
N VAL A 60 -7.94 12.52 -9.82
CA VAL A 60 -8.05 11.92 -8.49
C VAL A 60 -6.68 11.46 -7.97
N ILE A 61 -6.10 10.42 -8.57
CA ILE A 61 -4.92 9.72 -8.04
C ILE A 61 -3.71 10.64 -7.96
N ILE A 62 -3.32 11.28 -9.08
CA ILE A 62 -2.15 12.16 -9.11
C ILE A 62 -2.37 13.38 -8.20
N PRO A 63 -3.48 14.14 -8.32
CA PRO A 63 -3.72 15.30 -7.45
C PRO A 63 -3.75 14.96 -5.95
N GLU A 64 -4.43 13.90 -5.54
CA GLU A 64 -4.50 13.52 -4.13
C GLU A 64 -3.14 13.09 -3.59
N SER A 65 -2.35 12.42 -4.43
CA SER A 65 -1.00 12.02 -4.07
C SER A 65 -0.04 13.20 -3.93
N GLU A 66 -0.12 14.19 -4.82
CA GLU A 66 0.62 15.44 -4.68
C GLU A 66 0.17 16.22 -3.44
N ARG A 67 -1.13 16.25 -3.16
CA ARG A 67 -1.70 16.94 -1.99
C ARG A 67 -1.29 16.34 -0.65
N ILE A 68 -1.10 15.02 -0.58
CA ILE A 68 -0.84 14.29 0.68
C ILE A 68 0.65 13.99 0.85
N ILE A 69 1.31 13.54 -0.21
CA ILE A 69 2.70 13.04 -0.20
C ILE A 69 3.66 14.09 -0.77
N GLY A 70 3.17 15.11 -1.48
CA GLY A 70 3.98 16.17 -2.08
C GLY A 70 4.53 15.83 -3.47
N LYS A 71 4.17 14.68 -4.03
CA LYS A 71 4.61 14.21 -5.37
C LYS A 71 3.65 13.18 -5.96
N PRO A 72 3.63 13.00 -7.30
CA PRO A 72 2.82 11.98 -7.96
C PRO A 72 3.30 10.56 -7.63
N ILE A 73 2.35 9.67 -7.39
CA ILE A 73 2.63 8.27 -7.05
C ILE A 73 2.52 7.31 -8.22
N VAL A 74 1.90 7.77 -9.31
CA VAL A 74 1.82 7.06 -10.57
C VAL A 74 2.38 7.96 -11.67
N LYS A 75 3.16 7.39 -12.58
CA LYS A 75 3.74 8.09 -13.73
C LYS A 75 3.64 7.25 -14.99
N PHE A 76 3.34 7.89 -16.11
CA PHE A 76 3.43 7.26 -17.43
C PHE A 76 4.86 7.29 -17.92
N GLU A 77 5.35 6.15 -18.40
CA GLU A 77 6.66 6.03 -19.03
C GLU A 77 6.49 5.40 -20.42
N GLU A 78 6.99 6.08 -21.45
CA GLU A 78 7.03 5.54 -22.82
C GLU A 78 7.94 4.31 -22.91
N SER A 79 9.00 4.29 -22.10
CA SER A 79 9.86 3.12 -21.95
C SER A 79 10.58 3.11 -20.60
N LYS A 80 10.48 1.99 -19.88
CA LYS A 80 11.21 1.73 -18.63
C LYS A 80 11.58 0.25 -18.55
N ILE A 81 12.73 -0.06 -17.96
CA ILE A 81 13.14 -1.44 -17.68
C ILE A 81 12.47 -1.86 -16.37
N ASP A 82 11.71 -2.96 -16.38
CA ASP A 82 11.22 -3.58 -15.15
C ASP A 82 12.41 -4.22 -14.43
N ARG A 83 12.69 -3.78 -13.20
CA ARG A 83 13.86 -4.23 -12.45
C ARG A 83 13.78 -5.68 -11.99
N GLU A 84 12.58 -6.25 -11.88
CA GLU A 84 12.42 -7.65 -11.48
C GLU A 84 12.62 -8.60 -12.67
N SER A 85 11.94 -8.35 -13.79
CA SER A 85 12.02 -9.22 -14.97
C SER A 85 13.22 -8.90 -15.88
N GLY A 86 13.75 -7.68 -15.83
CA GLY A 86 14.77 -7.18 -16.75
C GLY A 86 14.22 -6.79 -18.12
N GLU A 87 12.91 -6.91 -18.34
CA GLU A 87 12.27 -6.63 -19.62
C GLU A 87 12.09 -5.13 -19.86
N LYS A 88 12.17 -4.74 -21.14
CA LYS A 88 11.87 -3.37 -21.58
C LYS A 88 10.37 -3.26 -21.82
N VAL A 89 9.70 -2.55 -20.93
CA VAL A 89 8.26 -2.29 -20.99
C VAL A 89 8.01 -0.94 -21.65
N LEU A 90 6.98 -0.87 -22.50
CA LEU A 90 6.67 0.30 -23.31
C LEU A 90 5.27 0.83 -22.99
N PHE A 91 5.12 2.15 -22.98
CA PHE A 91 3.83 2.87 -22.86
C PHE A 91 2.97 2.38 -21.69
N SER A 92 3.54 2.31 -20.49
CA SER A 92 2.84 1.83 -19.29
C SER A 92 2.82 2.88 -18.18
N TRP A 93 1.83 2.75 -17.32
CA TRP A 93 1.75 3.46 -16.05
C TRP A 93 2.50 2.69 -14.97
N TRP A 94 3.27 3.39 -14.16
CA TRP A 94 4.14 2.83 -13.13
C TRP A 94 3.86 3.47 -11.79
N ILE A 95 3.91 2.69 -10.71
CA ILE A 95 4.09 3.27 -9.39
C ILE A 95 5.50 3.86 -9.31
N THR A 96 5.62 5.06 -8.75
CA THR A 96 6.93 5.68 -8.53
C THR A 96 7.65 4.92 -7.40
N ASP A 97 8.93 4.61 -7.60
CA ASP A 97 9.83 3.92 -6.64
C ASP A 97 9.91 4.60 -5.25
N ASP A 98 9.33 5.79 -5.19
CA ASP A 98 9.43 6.82 -4.18
C ASP A 98 8.16 6.91 -3.33
N MET A 99 7.22 5.98 -3.53
CA MET A 99 6.07 5.78 -2.66
C MET A 99 6.57 5.64 -1.22
N PRO A 100 6.21 6.55 -0.30
CA PRO A 100 6.41 6.27 1.11
C PRO A 100 5.67 4.97 1.37
N VAL A 101 6.39 3.97 1.88
CA VAL A 101 5.82 2.70 2.35
C VAL A 101 4.51 3.05 3.04
N ILE A 102 3.38 2.72 2.40
CA ILE A 102 2.10 2.88 3.05
C ILE A 102 2.19 1.84 4.17
N THR A 103 2.47 2.31 5.38
CA THR A 103 2.47 1.45 6.57
C THR A 103 1.01 1.08 6.85
N ASN A 104 0.44 0.22 6.01
CA ASN A 104 -0.85 -0.47 6.07
C ASN A 104 -0.76 -1.71 5.14
N ASN A 105 0.29 -2.53 5.31
CA ASN A 105 0.42 -3.81 4.62
C ASN A 105 -0.51 -4.86 5.25
N VAL A 106 -1.78 -4.55 5.42
CA VAL A 106 -2.80 -5.46 5.97
C VAL A 106 -4.11 -5.19 5.25
N GLU A 107 -4.52 -6.14 4.42
CA GLU A 107 -5.85 -6.19 3.80
C GLU A 107 -6.77 -7.09 4.60
N LEU A 108 -8.04 -6.71 4.70
CA LEU A 108 -9.07 -7.50 5.37
C LEU A 108 -10.21 -7.77 4.39
N PHE A 109 -10.52 -9.06 4.19
CA PHE A 109 -11.63 -9.53 3.38
C PHE A 109 -12.70 -10.12 4.29
N ASP A 110 -13.93 -9.66 4.12
CA ASP A 110 -15.10 -10.21 4.80
C ASP A 110 -15.83 -11.13 3.82
N GLU A 111 -15.64 -12.44 3.99
CA GLU A 111 -16.36 -13.48 3.26
C GLU A 111 -17.51 -14.03 4.13
N ARG A 112 -18.54 -14.62 3.50
CA ARG A 112 -19.79 -15.02 4.19
C ARG A 112 -19.59 -15.84 5.47
N ASP A 113 -18.54 -16.65 5.56
CA ASP A 113 -18.26 -17.54 6.69
C ASP A 113 -16.88 -17.31 7.34
N ARG A 114 -16.09 -16.33 6.87
CA ARG A 114 -14.73 -16.09 7.38
C ARG A 114 -14.21 -14.69 7.07
N ILE A 115 -13.29 -14.22 7.92
CA ILE A 115 -12.51 -13.00 7.68
C ILE A 115 -11.09 -13.41 7.27
N VAL A 116 -10.60 -12.91 6.15
CA VAL A 116 -9.23 -13.16 5.66
C VAL A 116 -8.39 -11.90 5.88
N ILE A 117 -7.23 -12.06 6.52
CA ILE A 117 -6.28 -10.96 6.73
C ILE A 117 -5.02 -11.28 5.93
N ILE A 118 -4.69 -10.45 4.94
CA ILE A 118 -3.50 -10.63 4.10
C ILE A 118 -2.54 -9.49 4.40
N ALA A 119 -1.34 -9.84 4.87
CA ALA A 119 -0.35 -8.85 5.24
C ALA A 119 0.95 -9.02 4.44
N ASP A 120 1.43 -7.94 3.84
CA ASP A 120 2.76 -7.89 3.21
C ASP A 120 3.82 -7.56 4.27
N LEU A 121 4.55 -8.57 4.71
CA LEU A 121 5.51 -8.46 5.81
C LEU A 121 6.95 -8.34 5.32
N GLN A 122 7.22 -7.47 4.33
CA GLN A 122 8.58 -7.27 3.80
C GLN A 122 9.60 -7.00 4.93
N GLY A 123 10.64 -7.83 4.97
CA GLY A 123 11.70 -7.75 5.98
C GLY A 123 11.38 -8.39 7.34
N VAL A 124 10.19 -8.95 7.54
CA VAL A 124 9.86 -9.71 8.75
C VAL A 124 10.14 -11.19 8.54
N ARG A 125 10.93 -11.78 9.43
CA ARG A 125 11.10 -13.24 9.49
C ARG A 125 10.10 -13.83 10.47
N LEU A 126 9.33 -14.79 9.99
CA LEU A 126 8.41 -15.56 10.80
C LEU A 126 8.95 -16.98 10.97
N PRO A 127 8.78 -17.59 12.16
CA PRO A 127 9.12 -18.99 12.35
C PRO A 127 8.25 -19.89 11.47
N ASN A 128 8.75 -21.09 11.14
CA ASN A 128 8.01 -22.10 10.37
C ASN A 128 6.67 -22.50 11.03
N HIS A 129 6.58 -22.37 12.35
CA HIS A 129 5.34 -22.51 13.10
C HIS A 129 4.96 -21.18 13.73
N ILE A 130 3.78 -20.67 13.39
CA ILE A 130 3.31 -19.36 13.83
C ILE A 130 2.32 -19.55 14.98
N ASP A 131 2.68 -19.05 16.16
CA ASP A 131 1.74 -18.89 17.26
C ASP A 131 0.88 -17.65 17.03
N VAL A 132 -0.44 -17.84 16.98
CA VAL A 132 -1.42 -16.76 16.86
C VAL A 132 -2.22 -16.63 18.14
N PHE A 133 -2.23 -15.43 18.72
CA PHE A 133 -3.12 -15.08 19.81
C PHE A 133 -4.19 -14.12 19.29
N ALA A 134 -5.45 -14.50 19.40
CA ALA A 134 -6.58 -13.68 18.99
C ALA A 134 -7.46 -13.36 20.19
N ASN A 135 -7.87 -12.10 20.32
CA ASN A 135 -8.79 -11.64 21.35
C ASN A 135 -9.87 -10.75 20.75
N TYR A 136 -11.13 -11.00 21.10
CA TYR A 136 -12.26 -10.19 20.62
C TYR A 136 -13.00 -9.56 21.79
N LYS A 137 -13.01 -8.23 21.84
CA LYS A 137 -13.70 -7.47 22.89
C LYS A 137 -14.25 -6.17 22.33
N ASN A 138 -15.51 -5.86 22.65
CA ASN A 138 -16.18 -4.61 22.28
C ASN A 138 -16.14 -4.27 20.78
N GLY A 139 -16.30 -5.28 19.90
CA GLY A 139 -16.28 -5.05 18.46
C GLY A 139 -14.87 -4.98 17.84
N VAL A 140 -13.81 -5.15 18.63
CA VAL A 140 -12.42 -5.10 18.17
C VAL A 140 -11.81 -6.49 18.23
N LEU A 141 -11.25 -6.96 17.12
CA LEU A 141 -10.43 -8.17 17.02
C LEU A 141 -8.95 -7.78 17.04
N GLU A 142 -8.24 -8.21 18.08
CA GLU A 142 -6.79 -8.10 18.20
C GLU A 142 -6.16 -9.44 17.80
N VAL A 143 -5.21 -9.41 16.87
CA VAL A 143 -4.43 -10.58 16.44
C VAL A 143 -2.95 -10.31 16.67
N VAL A 144 -2.30 -11.11 17.50
CA VAL A 144 -0.89 -10.99 17.85
C VAL A 144 -0.13 -12.20 17.30
N ILE A 145 0.86 -11.90 16.48
CA ILE A 145 1.79 -12.88 15.91
C ILE A 145 3.17 -12.64 16.51
N LYS A 146 3.78 -13.68 17.09
CA LYS A 146 5.14 -13.59 17.60
C LYS A 146 6.14 -13.62 16.43
N LYS A 147 7.05 -12.65 16.40
CA LYS A 147 8.18 -12.62 15.47
C LYS A 147 9.30 -13.51 15.99
N GLU A 148 10.17 -14.00 15.09
CA GLU A 148 11.48 -14.50 15.54
C GLU A 148 12.22 -13.35 16.23
N GLY A 149 12.68 -13.58 17.46
CA GLY A 149 13.45 -12.57 18.19
C GLY A 149 14.88 -12.52 17.64
N ASP A 150 15.37 -11.32 17.35
CA ASP A 150 16.82 -11.07 17.30
C ASP A 150 17.38 -11.24 18.72
N TYR A 151 17.74 -12.47 19.08
CA TYR A 151 18.59 -12.70 20.24
C TYR A 151 20.04 -12.38 19.85
N GLU A 152 20.37 -11.09 19.76
CA GLU A 152 21.76 -10.69 20.00
C GLU A 152 22.00 -10.76 21.51
N GLY A 153 22.67 -11.83 21.92
CA GLY A 153 23.19 -11.98 23.26
C GLY A 153 24.18 -10.85 23.58
N GLN A 154 23.76 -9.89 24.40
CA GLN A 154 24.70 -9.12 25.19
C GLN A 154 25.02 -9.89 26.47
N LYS A 155 26.03 -10.76 26.36
CA LYS A 155 26.89 -11.07 27.50
C LYS A 155 27.58 -9.77 27.94
N ARG A 156 27.31 -9.34 29.17
CA ARG A 156 28.31 -8.71 30.04
C ARG A 156 28.11 -9.22 31.47
#